data_AF-A0A6B3I2E1-F1
#
_entry.id   AF-A0A6B3I2E1-F1
#
_cell.length_a   1.000
_cell.length_b   1.000
_cell.length_c   1.000
_cell.angle_alpha   90.00
_cell.angle_beta   90.00
_cell.angle_gamma   90.00
#
_symmetry.space_group_name_H-M   'P 1'
#
loop_
_entity.id
_entity.type
_entity.pdbx_description
1 polymer ?
#
loop_
_entity_poly.entity_id
_entity_poly.type
_entity_poly.pdbx_seq_one_letter_code
_entity_poly.pdbx_strand_id
1 'polypeptide(L)' 'SAYRIVQESLSNVARHAPGASARVEIGHRAGGLSVRVTNTAPVHASPLSPGGRHGLLGMRERTMMLGGDLATGPLPDGGW' A
#
# COMPACT_ATOMS: atom_id res chain seq x y z
N SER A 1 -2.11 1.35 -14.28
CA SER A 1 -1.25 1.51 -13.08
C SER A 1 -1.98 1.34 -11.75
N ALA A 2 -3.18 1.90 -11.55
CA ALA A 2 -3.93 1.79 -10.28
C ALA A 2 -4.11 0.33 -9.80
N TYR A 3 -4.54 -0.58 -10.70
CA TYR A 3 -4.66 -2.01 -10.39
C TYR A 3 -3.36 -2.61 -9.82
N ARG A 4 -2.20 -2.31 -10.45
CA ARG A 4 -0.90 -2.81 -9.97
C ARG A 4 -0.47 -2.15 -8.66
N ILE A 5 -0.89 -0.92 -8.37
CA ILE A 5 -0.65 -0.27 -7.06
C ILE A 5 -1.44 -1.02 -5.99
N VAL A 6 -2.72 -1.29 -6.23
CA VAL A 6 -3.57 -2.04 -5.29
C VAL A 6 -3.04 -3.46 -5.10
N GLN A 7 -2.70 -4.16 -6.17
CA GLN A 7 -2.17 -5.53 -6.11
C GLN A 7 -0.88 -5.60 -5.28
N GLU A 8 0.08 -4.71 -5.55
CA GLU A 8 1.35 -4.68 -4.81
C GLU A 8 1.12 -4.32 -3.34
N SER A 9 0.23 -3.36 -3.06
CA SER A 9 -0.13 -2.96 -1.70
C SER A 9 -0.73 -4.13 -0.93
N LEU A 10 -1.70 -4.84 -1.50
CA LEU A 10 -2.32 -6.02 -0.87
C LEU A 10 -1.34 -7.18 -0.69
N SER A 11 -0.41 -7.37 -1.63
CA SER A 11 0.68 -8.34 -1.47
C SER A 11 1.57 -7.98 -0.28
N ASN A 12 1.88 -6.70 -0.09
CA ASN A 12 2.64 -6.22 1.05
C ASN A 12 1.88 -6.42 2.37
N VAL A 13 0.57 -6.15 2.41
CA VAL A 13 -0.25 -6.45 3.59
C VAL A 13 -0.19 -7.94 3.93
N ALA A 14 -0.43 -8.81 2.95
CA ALA A 14 -0.42 -10.26 3.16
C ALA A 14 0.95 -10.78 3.64
N ARG A 15 2.05 -10.19 3.15
CA ARG A 15 3.41 -10.58 3.53
C ARG A 15 3.83 -10.04 4.89
N HIS A 16 3.47 -8.80 5.21
CA HIS A 16 4.05 -8.05 6.32
C HIS A 16 3.10 -7.87 7.51
N ALA A 17 1.79 -7.99 7.31
CA ALA A 17 0.78 -7.81 8.34
C ALA A 17 -0.16 -9.04 8.43
N PRO A 18 0.36 -10.22 8.80
CA PRO A 18 -0.43 -11.44 8.88
C PRO A 18 -1.60 -11.31 9.86
N GLY A 19 -2.80 -11.67 9.39
CA GLY A 19 -4.05 -11.55 10.15
C GLY A 19 -4.65 -10.14 10.19
N ALA A 20 -4.01 -9.14 9.59
CA ALA A 20 -4.58 -7.79 9.50
C ALA A 20 -5.75 -7.72 8.51
N SER A 21 -6.69 -6.83 8.79
CA SER A 21 -7.73 -6.44 7.83
C SER A 21 -7.18 -5.37 6.91
N ALA A 22 -7.39 -5.52 5.60
CA ALA A 22 -7.04 -4.51 4.59
C ALA A 22 -8.30 -3.75 4.12
N ARG A 23 -8.16 -2.46 3.86
CA ARG A 23 -9.19 -1.61 3.25
C ARG A 23 -8.62 -0.92 2.02
N VAL A 24 -9.34 -1.01 0.91
CA VAL A 24 -9.04 -0.29 -0.34
C VAL A 24 -10.15 0.72 -0.59
N GLU A 25 -9.78 1.99 -0.68
CA GLU A 25 -10.68 3.08 -1.02
C GLU A 25 -10.28 3.65 -2.39
N ILE A 26 -11.27 3.78 -3.26
CA ILE A 26 -11.11 4.35 -4.60
C ILE A 26 -12.01 5.57 -4.69
N GLY A 27 -11.42 6.72 -4.96
CA GLY A 27 -12.12 7.99 -5.15
C GLY A 27 -11.86 8.55 -6.52
N HIS A 28 -12.89 9.09 -7.16
CA HIS A 28 -12.77 9.83 -8.40
C HIS A 28 -12.74 11.34 -8.10
N ARG A 29 -11.82 12.07 -8.73
CA ARG A 29 -11.67 13.52 -8.59
C ARG A 29 -11.47 14.15 -9.96
N ALA A 30 -11.81 15.43 -10.10
CA ALA A 30 -11.51 16.16 -11.33
C ALA A 30 -9.99 16.08 -11.58
N GLY A 31 -9.59 15.45 -12.69
CA GLY A 31 -8.20 15.24 -13.05
C GLY A 31 -7.57 13.90 -12.62
N GLY A 32 -8.31 12.97 -12.00
CA GLY A 32 -7.80 11.59 -11.84
C GLY A 32 -8.42 10.75 -10.74
N LEU A 33 -7.66 9.73 -10.32
CA LEU A 33 -8.05 8.75 -9.30
C LEU A 33 -7.29 9.02 -7.99
N SER A 34 -7.93 8.79 -6.85
CA SER A 34 -7.27 8.58 -5.57
C SER A 34 -7.42 7.12 -5.17
N VAL A 35 -6.32 6.48 -4.81
CA VAL A 35 -6.31 5.12 -4.27
C VAL A 35 -5.68 5.19 -2.88
N ARG A 36 -6.40 4.73 -1.87
CA ARG A 36 -5.86 4.53 -0.52
C ARG A 36 -5.96 3.06 -0.17
N VAL A 37 -4.84 2.47 0.24
CA VAL A 37 -4.81 1.10 0.77
C VAL A 37 -4.30 1.22 2.20
N THR A 38 -5.06 0.70 3.15
CA THR A 38 -4.69 0.68 4.57
C THR A 38 -4.85 -0.72 5.13
N ASN A 39 -4.12 -1.04 6.19
CA ASN A 39 -4.36 -2.25 6.97
C ASN A 39 -4.27 -1.99 8.48
N THR A 40 -4.98 -2.78 9.28
CA THR A 40 -4.84 -2.76 10.74
C THR A 40 -3.48 -3.29 11.18
N ALA A 41 -3.12 -3.13 12.45
CA ALA A 41 -1.96 -3.81 13.02
C ALA A 41 -2.02 -5.34 12.77
N PRO A 42 -0.85 -6.00 12.58
CA PRO A 42 -0.78 -7.45 12.48
C PRO A 42 -1.32 -8.13 13.74
N VAL A 43 -2.06 -9.23 13.56
CA VAL A 43 -2.55 -10.05 14.68
C VAL A 43 -1.50 -11.09 15.09
N HIS A 44 -0.64 -11.49 14.16
CA HIS A 44 0.43 -12.43 14.40
C HIS A 44 1.80 -11.75 14.28
N ALA A 45 2.80 -12.28 15.00
CA ALA A 45 4.17 -11.82 14.85
C ALA A 45 4.59 -11.96 13.37
N SER A 46 4.96 -10.83 12.76
CA SER A 46 5.48 -10.84 11.40
C SER A 46 6.88 -11.44 11.42
N PRO A 47 7.20 -12.44 10.58
CA PRO A 47 8.58 -12.91 10.47
C PRO A 47 9.45 -11.72 10.04
N LEU A 48 10.54 -11.47 10.77
CA LEU A 48 11.55 -10.47 10.41
C LEU A 48 12.01 -10.77 8.98
N SER A 49 11.46 -10.04 8.01
CA SER A 49 11.83 -10.17 6.60
C SER A 49 12.84 -9.09 6.28
N PRO A 50 14.13 -9.44 6.08
CA PRO A 50 15.12 -8.50 5.60
C PRO A 50 14.92 -8.37 4.08
N GLY A 51 13.94 -7.57 3.64
CA GLY A 51 13.84 -7.25 2.21
C GLY A 51 12.45 -6.93 1.71
N GLY A 52 12.39 -5.87 0.91
CA GLY A 52 11.18 -5.50 0.17
C GLY A 52 11.06 -4.03 -0.24
N ARG A 53 12.15 -3.23 -0.30
CA ARG A 53 12.06 -1.82 -0.74
C ARG A 53 11.62 -1.65 -2.21
N HIS A 54 11.65 -2.72 -3.01
CA HIS A 54 11.31 -2.67 -4.43
C HIS A 54 9.81 -2.40 -4.70
N GLY A 55 8.91 -2.89 -3.85
CA GLY A 55 7.46 -2.72 -4.06
C GLY A 55 7.03 -1.26 -3.99
N LEU A 56 7.50 -0.52 -2.97
CA LEU A 56 7.20 0.91 -2.81
C LEU A 56 7.86 1.75 -3.90
N LEU A 57 9.10 1.44 -4.29
CA LEU A 57 9.80 2.14 -5.37
C LEU A 57 9.04 2.01 -6.69
N GLY A 58 8.69 0.78 -7.10
CA GLY A 58 7.96 0.54 -8.34
C GLY A 58 6.54 1.12 -8.33
N MET A 59 5.92 1.28 -7.16
CA MET A 59 4.66 2.03 -7.03
C MET A 59 4.89 3.53 -7.23
N ARG A 60 5.95 4.11 -6.66
CA ARG A 60 6.29 5.53 -6.83
C ARG A 60 6.56 5.87 -8.29
N GLU A 61 7.41 5.09 -8.95
CA GLU A 61 7.77 5.28 -10.36
C GLU A 61 6.52 5.27 -11.25
N ARG A 62 5.63 4.28 -11.08
CA ARG A 62 4.37 4.21 -11.84
C ARG A 62 3.43 5.38 -11.59
N THR A 63 3.37 5.89 -10.36
CA THR A 63 2.53 7.03 -10.03
C THR A 63 3.08 8.32 -10.65
N MET A 64 4.40 8.52 -10.58
CA MET A 64 5.09 9.64 -11.22
C MET A 64 4.97 9.61 -12.75
N MET A 65 5.07 8.44 -13.38
CA MET A 65 4.85 8.28 -14.83
C MET A 65 3.45 8.71 -15.30
N LEU A 66 2.49 8.80 -14.38
CA LEU A 66 1.12 9.27 -14.66
C LEU A 66 0.87 10.69 -14.16
N GLY A 67 1.91 11.42 -13.72
CA GLY A 67 1.77 12.78 -13.18
C GLY A 67 1.05 12.85 -11.84
N GLY A 68 1.04 11.77 -11.06
CA GLY A 68 0.49 11.75 -9.71
C GLY A 68 1.57 11.65 -8.63
N ASP A 69 1.11 11.62 -7.38
CA ASP A 69 1.95 11.51 -6.18
C ASP A 69 1.63 10.24 -5.37
N LEU A 70 2.64 9.72 -4.66
CA LEU A 70 2.51 8.59 -3.75
C LEU A 70 2.99 8.96 -2.35
N ALA A 71 2.13 8.75 -1.36
CA ALA A 71 2.46 8.81 0.06
C ALA A 71 2.36 7.41 0.69
N THR A 72 3.29 7.09 1.60
CA THR A 72 3.34 5.80 2.32
C THR A 72 3.86 6.06 3.73
N GLY A 73 3.27 5.40 4.73
CA GLY A 73 3.77 5.48 6.10
C GLY A 73 2.85 4.72 7.07
N PRO A 74 3.32 4.46 8.30
CA PRO A 74 2.51 3.80 9.31
C PRO A 74 1.36 4.69 9.78
N LEU A 75 0.28 4.05 10.20
CA LEU A 75 -0.86 4.69 10.86
C LEU A 75 -0.69 4.64 12.39
N PRO A 76 -1.33 5.57 13.14
CA PRO A 76 -1.21 5.62 14.61
C PRO A 76 -1.71 4.37 15.33
N ASP A 77 -2.57 3.56 14.70
CA ASP A 77 -3.13 2.32 15.24
C ASP A 77 -2.21 1.10 15.04
N GLY A 78 -0.97 1.32 14.59
CA GLY A 78 -0.02 0.25 14.26
C GLY A 78 -0.23 -0.38 12.88
N GLY A 79 -1.20 0.15 12.12
CA GLY A 79 -1.43 -0.15 10.72
C GLY A 79 -0.47 0.57 9.77
N TRP A 80 -0.78 0.47 8.48
CA TRP A 80 -0.12 1.18 7.37
C TRP A 80 -1.17 1.71 6.40
#